data_AF-A0AA37ADR2-F1
#
_entry.id   AF-A0AA37ADR2-F1
#
_cell.length_a   1.000
_cell.length_b   1.000
_cell.length_c   1.000
_cell.angle_alpha   90.00
_cell.angle_beta   90.00
_cell.angle_gamma   90.00
#
_symmetry.space_group_name_H-M   'P 1'
#
loop_
_entity.id
_entity.type
_entity.pdbx_description
1 polymer ?
#
loop_
_entity_poly.entity_id
_entity_poly.type
_entity_poly.pdbx_seq_one_letter_code
_entity_poly.pdbx_strand_id
1 'polypeptide(L)' 'MEPVIEKHPEYEKVDLLNRMVEPERMFTFRVSWEDDQGQWHTNIGYRCQFNGALGPYKGGLRFQANVYPG' A
#
# COMPACT_ATOMS: atom_id res chain seq x y z
N MET A 1 -6.37 9.39 -18.84
CA MET A 1 -7.47 9.75 -17.90
C MET A 1 -8.15 11.07 -18.28
N GLU A 2 -7.44 12.00 -18.94
CA GLU A 2 -7.96 13.31 -19.39
C GLU A 2 -9.37 13.31 -20.02
N PRO A 3 -9.72 12.46 -21.01
CA PRO A 3 -11.05 12.54 -21.66
C PRO A 3 -12.23 12.08 -20.78
N VAL A 4 -11.97 11.43 -19.64
CA VAL A 4 -13.02 11.03 -18.67
C VAL A 4 -13.21 12.12 -17.62
N ILE A 5 -12.14 12.83 -17.27
CA ILE A 5 -12.16 13.93 -16.29
C ILE A 5 -12.95 15.13 -16.86
N GLU A 6 -12.73 15.47 -18.13
CA GLU A 6 -13.46 16.56 -18.81
C GLU A 6 -14.97 16.32 -18.91
N LYS A 7 -15.40 15.04 -18.96
CA LYS A 7 -16.82 14.67 -19.04
C LYS A 7 -17.52 14.62 -17.67
N HIS A 8 -16.76 14.57 -16.59
CA HIS A 8 -17.25 14.41 -15.22
C HIS A 8 -16.58 15.43 -14.27
N PRO A 9 -16.94 16.72 -14.39
CA PRO A 9 -16.39 17.78 -13.53
C PRO A 9 -16.68 17.59 -12.03
N GLU A 10 -17.64 16.72 -11.69
CA GLU A 10 -17.91 16.29 -10.32
C GLU A 10 -16.72 15.60 -9.63
N TYR A 11 -15.83 14.94 -10.38
CA TYR A 11 -14.67 14.25 -9.80
C TYR A 11 -13.59 15.21 -9.32
N GLU A 12 -13.46 16.36 -9.98
CA GLU A 12 -12.56 17.43 -9.56
C GLU A 12 -13.11 18.16 -8.32
N LYS A 13 -14.43 18.36 -8.25
CA LYS A 13 -15.10 19.00 -7.10
C LYS A 13 -14.94 18.25 -5.78
N VAL A 14 -14.74 16.94 -5.81
CA VAL A 14 -14.57 16.09 -4.62
C VAL A 14 -13.12 15.62 -4.43
N ASP A 15 -12.19 16.19 -5.19
CA ASP A 15 -10.76 15.87 -5.12
C ASP A 15 -10.48 14.36 -5.30
N LEU A 16 -11.25 13.71 -6.18
CA LEU A 16 -11.27 12.25 -6.25
C LEU A 16 -9.91 11.68 -6.69
N LEU A 17 -9.24 12.35 -7.62
CA LEU A 17 -7.97 11.90 -8.17
C LEU A 17 -6.85 11.93 -7.13
N ASN A 18 -6.75 12.98 -6.33
CA ASN A 18 -5.72 13.06 -5.28
C ASN A 18 -5.97 12.01 -4.20
N ARG A 19 -7.24 11.76 -3.85
CA ARG A 19 -7.63 10.69 -2.91
C ARG A 19 -7.37 9.28 -3.42
N MET A 20 -7.25 9.09 -4.75
CA MET A 20 -6.92 7.79 -5.34
C MET A 20 -5.42 7.52 -5.40
N VAL A 21 -4.60 8.57 -5.44
CA VAL A 21 -3.13 8.45 -5.49
C VAL A 21 -2.55 8.22 -4.09
N GLU A 22 -3.19 8.77 -3.06
CA GLU A 22 -2.80 8.55 -1.67
C GLU A 22 -3.37 7.24 -1.12
N PRO A 23 -2.56 6.34 -0.54
CA PRO A 23 -3.06 5.13 0.08
C PRO A 23 -3.87 5.44 1.35
N GLU A 24 -5.01 4.78 1.53
CA GLU A 24 -5.85 4.94 2.73
C GLU A 24 -5.08 4.65 4.03
N ARG A 25 -4.17 3.67 4.01
CA ARG A 25 -3.30 3.39 5.17
C ARG A 25 -2.02 2.65 4.76
N MET A 26 -0.90 3.02 5.39
CA MET A 26 0.34 2.28 5.31
C MET A 26 0.79 1.83 6.70
N PHE A 27 1.08 0.54 6.85
CA PHE A 27 1.66 -0.02 8.06
C PHE A 27 3.11 -0.42 7.80
N THR A 28 3.98 -0.04 8.74
CA THR A 28 5.37 -0.49 8.82
C THR A 28 5.57 -1.14 10.17
N PHE A 29 6.07 -2.37 10.19
CA PHE A 29 6.25 -3.12 11.42
C PHE A 29 7.54 -3.95 11.39
N ARG A 30 8.14 -4.12 12.56
CA ARG A 30 9.35 -4.92 12.75
C ARG A 30 8.99 -6.40 12.87
N VAL A 31 9.70 -7.24 12.13
CA VAL A 31 9.60 -8.71 12.20
C VAL A 31 10.93 -9.24 12.71
N SER A 32 10.95 -9.70 13.96
CA SER A 32 12.13 -10.33 14.58
C SER A 32 11.93 -11.84 14.64
N TRP A 33 12.94 -12.61 14.22
CA TRP A 33 12.89 -14.06 14.14
C TRP A 33 14.26 -14.67 14.43
N GLU A 34 14.28 -15.95 14.80
CA GLU A 34 15.49 -16.72 15.11
C GLU A 34 15.67 -17.79 14.02
N ASP A 35 16.90 -18.00 13.56
CA ASP A 35 17.23 -19.04 12.60
C ASP A 35 17.60 -20.38 13.26
N ASP A 36 17.79 -21.43 12.45
CA ASP A 36 18.13 -22.77 12.93
C ASP A 36 19.51 -22.84 13.63
N GLN A 37 20.34 -21.81 13.53
CA GLN A 37 21.65 -21.69 14.19
C GLN A 37 21.55 -20.91 15.52
N GLY A 38 20.36 -20.46 15.90
CA GLY A 38 20.12 -19.64 17.09
C GLY A 38 20.51 -18.17 16.93
N GLN A 39 20.65 -17.69 15.69
CA GLN A 39 20.97 -16.30 15.41
C GLN A 39 19.69 -15.47 15.19
N TRP A 40 19.64 -14.31 15.85
CA TRP A 40 18.52 -13.38 15.75
C TRP A 40 18.62 -12.49 14.52
N HIS A 41 17.54 -12.44 13.76
CA HIS A 41 17.36 -11.61 12.57
C HIS A 41 16.25 -10.61 12.79
N THR A 42 16.37 -9.44 12.14
CA THR A 42 15.36 -8.40 12.16
C THR A 42 15.10 -7.89 10.75
N ASN A 43 13.86 -8.00 10.30
CA ASN A 43 13.37 -7.49 9.02
C ASN A 43 12.25 -6.47 9.25
N ILE A 44 11.96 -5.70 8.22
CA ILE A 44 10.85 -4.75 8.21
C ILE A 44 9.78 -5.26 7.25
N GLY A 45 8.56 -5.38 7.76
CA GLY A 45 7.37 -5.70 6.99
C GLY A 45 6.59 -4.44 6.64
N TYR A 46 5.98 -4.44 5.45
CA TYR A 46 5.14 -3.36 4.97
C TYR A 46 3.77 -3.90 4.57
N ARG A 47 2.71 -3.18 4.94
CA ARG A 47 1.36 -3.43 4.43
C ARG A 47 0.74 -2.13 3.97
N CYS A 48 0.64 -1.97 2.65
CA CYS A 48 -0.05 -0.85 2.04
C CYS A 48 -1.50 -1.23 1.72
N GLN A 49 -2.44 -0.50 2.29
CA GLN A 49 -3.87 -0.59 2.05
C GLN A 49 -4.26 0.61 1.19
N PHE A 50 -4.22 0.43 -0.14
CA PHE A 50 -4.35 1.53 -1.08
C PHE A 50 -5.78 2.07 -1.20
N ASN A 51 -6.75 1.20 -1.51
CA ASN A 51 -8.15 1.60 -1.66
C ASN A 51 -9.07 0.45 -1.28
N GLY A 52 -10.04 0.72 -0.40
CA GLY A 52 -11.03 -0.23 0.10
C GLY A 52 -12.45 0.00 -0.42
N ALA A 53 -12.65 0.93 -1.37
CA ALA A 53 -13.97 1.42 -1.78
C ALA A 53 -14.90 0.33 -2.35
N LEU A 54 -14.35 -0.73 -2.94
CA LEU A 54 -15.11 -1.83 -3.54
C LEU A 54 -15.15 -3.11 -2.66
N GLY A 55 -14.52 -3.09 -1.49
CA GLY A 55 -14.47 -4.25 -0.59
C GLY A 55 -13.17 -4.36 0.21
N PRO A 56 -12.98 -5.47 0.96
CA PRO A 56 -11.80 -5.68 1.79
C PRO A 56 -10.50 -5.59 0.98
N TYR A 57 -9.47 -4.93 1.54
CA TYR A 57 -8.19 -4.75 0.84
C TYR A 57 -7.60 -6.09 0.36
N LYS A 58 -7.31 -6.17 -0.94
CA LYS A 58 -6.75 -7.36 -1.58
C LYS A 58 -5.38 -7.07 -2.16
N GLY A 59 -4.40 -7.90 -1.81
CA GLY A 59 -3.02 -7.79 -2.29
C GLY A 59 -2.14 -8.88 -1.70
N GLY A 60 -1.25 -9.45 -2.52
CA GLY A 60 -0.30 -10.50 -2.12
C GLY A 60 0.79 -9.99 -1.18
N LEU A 61 1.63 -10.91 -0.72
CA LEU A 61 2.85 -10.61 0.04
C LEU A 61 4.06 -10.90 -0.83
N ARG A 62 5.08 -10.04 -0.76
CA ARG A 62 6.35 -10.22 -1.46
C ARG A 62 7.47 -10.27 -0.44
N PHE A 63 8.23 -11.36 -0.44
CA PHE A 63 9.43 -11.53 0.38
C PHE A 63 10.66 -11.48 -0.53
N GLN A 64 11.26 -10.31 -0.63
CA GLN A 64 12.51 -10.09 -1.38
C GLN A 64 13.34 -9.03 -0.65
N ALA A 65 14.67 -9.11 -0.76
CA ALA A 65 15.58 -8.19 -0.08
C ALA A 65 15.42 -6.72 -0.55
N ASN A 66 14.92 -6.49 -1.76
CA ASN A 66 14.70 -5.15 -2.33
C ASN A 66 13.26 -4.65 -2.16
N VAL A 67 12.55 -5.04 -1.10
CA VAL A 67 11.21 -4.51 -0.81
C VAL A 67 11.36 -3.25 0.05
N TYR A 68 10.92 -2.12 -0.50
CA TYR A 68 10.85 -0.82 0.15
C TYR A 68 9.46 -0.19 -0.10
N PRO A 69 8.97 0.71 0.79
CA PRO A 69 7.59 1.20 0.75
C PRO A 69 7.32 2.23 -0.35
N GLY A 70 8.37 2.76 -0.98
CA GLY A 70 8.32 3.81 -2.00
C GLY A 70 9.67 4.44 -2.21
#